data_AF-A0A7J7P1C4-F1
#
_entry.id   AF-A0A7J7P1C4-F1
#
_cell.length_a   1.000
_cell.length_b   1.000
_cell.length_c   1.000
_cell.angle_alpha   90.00
_cell.angle_beta   90.00
_cell.angle_gamma   90.00
#
_symmetry.space_group_name_H-M   'P 1'
#
loop_
_entity.id
_entity.type
_entity.pdbx_description
1 polymer ?
#
loop_
_entity_poly.entity_id
_entity_poly.type
_entity_poly.pdbx_seq_one_letter_code
_entity_poly.pdbx_strand_id
1 'polypeptide(L)' 'MEAKAVIERDEPKVAVIILAKGDYHYPNFCCKRVLLYVNEDAKCIAAIVPEIG' A
#
# COMPACT_ATOMS: atom_id res chain seq x y z
N MET A 1 3.81 -8.56 6.80
CA MET A 1 3.84 -7.08 6.88
C MET A 1 2.58 -6.64 7.63
N GLU A 2 2.74 -5.90 8.73
CA GLU A 2 1.63 -5.56 9.65
C GLU A 2 0.60 -4.62 9.00
N ALA A 3 1.04 -3.55 8.33
CA ALA A 3 0.16 -2.57 7.68
C ALA A 3 -0.82 -3.21 6.68
N LYS A 4 -0.37 -4.14 5.83
CA LYS A 4 -1.24 -4.87 4.88
C LYS A 4 -2.37 -5.61 5.60
N ALA A 5 -2.05 -6.33 6.68
CA ALA A 5 -3.04 -7.12 7.40
C ALA A 5 -4.08 -6.23 8.11
N VAL A 6 -3.67 -5.07 8.62
CA VAL A 6 -4.59 -4.09 9.23
C VAL A 6 -5.53 -3.52 8.16
N ILE A 7 -5.00 -3.07 7.01
CA ILE A 7 -5.80 -2.48 5.93
C ILE A 7 -6.82 -3.49 5.37
N GLU A 8 -6.41 -4.73 5.08
CA GLU A 8 -7.30 -5.75 4.53
C GLU A 8 -8.35 -6.23 5.54
N ARG A 9 -8.07 -6.12 6.84
CA ARG A 9 -9.05 -6.41 7.90
C ARG A 9 -10.07 -5.27 8.05
N ASP A 10 -9.60 -4.04 8.04
CA ASP A 10 -10.43 -2.86 8.28
C ASP A 10 -11.27 -2.51 7.03
N GLU A 11 -10.72 -2.71 5.83
CA GLU A 11 -11.40 -2.54 4.53
C GLU A 11 -11.27 -3.80 3.65
N PRO A 12 -12.09 -4.85 3.89
CA PRO A 12 -11.96 -6.16 3.24
C PRO A 12 -12.29 -6.17 1.74
N LYS A 13 -12.79 -5.06 1.19
CA LYS A 13 -13.09 -4.91 -0.25
C LYS A 13 -11.93 -4.31 -1.04
N VAL A 14 -10.85 -3.94 -0.35
CA VAL A 14 -9.66 -3.32 -0.92
C VAL A 14 -8.55 -4.36 -1.09
N ALA A 15 -7.83 -4.28 -2.20
CA ALA A 15 -6.59 -4.99 -2.43
C ALA A 15 -5.38 -4.10 -2.12
N VAL A 16 -4.47 -4.57 -1.26
CA VAL A 16 -3.24 -3.85 -0.93
C VAL A 16 -2.10 -4.30 -1.85
N ILE A 17 -1.53 -3.35 -2.59
CA ILE A 17 -0.35 -3.55 -3.44
C ILE A 17 0.86 -2.93 -2.74
N ILE A 18 1.90 -3.72 -2.53
CA ILE A 18 3.14 -3.26 -1.90
C ILE A 18 4.11 -2.84 -3.00
N LEU A 19 4.67 -1.64 -2.89
CA LEU A 19 5.62 -1.07 -3.86
C LEU A 19 6.84 -0.51 -3.13
N ALA A 20 8.01 -0.53 -3.77
CA ALA A 20 9.16 0.21 -3.25
C ALA A 20 8.92 1.72 -3.38
N LYS A 21 9.46 2.50 -2.46
CA LYS A 21 9.39 3.96 -2.53
C LYS A 21 10.12 4.45 -3.78
N GLY A 22 9.38 5.10 -4.68
CA GLY A 22 9.90 5.58 -5.97
C GLY A 22 9.56 4.68 -7.16
N ASP A 23 9.04 3.46 -6.91
CA ASP A 23 8.45 2.65 -7.97
C ASP A 23 7.11 3.21 -8.45
N TYR A 24 6.83 2.97 -9.73
CA TYR A 24 5.75 3.48 -10.57
C TYR A 24 4.47 3.97 -9.86
N HIS A 25 4.04 5.19 -10.21
CA HIS A 25 2.69 5.68 -9.96
C HIS A 25 1.71 4.96 -10.89
N TYR A 26 0.69 4.29 -10.34
CA TYR A 26 -0.47 3.89 -11.12
C TYR A 26 -1.33 5.15 -11.37
N PRO A 27 -1.44 5.66 -12.61
CA PRO A 27 -2.11 6.94 -12.85
C PRO A 27 -3.64 6.84 -12.80
N ASN A 28 -4.19 5.63 -12.71
CA ASN A 28 -5.62 5.40 -12.59
C ASN A 28 -6.06 5.40 -11.14
N PHE A 29 -7.18 6.05 -10.82
CA PHE A 29 -7.82 5.94 -9.52
C PHE A 29 -8.66 4.65 -9.42
N CYS A 30 -8.55 3.93 -8.31
CA CYS A 30 -9.28 2.69 -8.04
C CYS A 30 -9.74 2.62 -6.57
N CYS A 31 -11.04 2.72 -6.32
CA CYS A 31 -11.62 2.64 -4.95
C CYS A 31 -11.37 1.31 -4.22
N LYS A 32 -10.94 0.27 -4.96
CA LYS A 32 -10.70 -1.08 -4.44
C LYS A 32 -9.22 -1.38 -4.26
N ARG A 33 -8.36 -0.36 -4.28
CA ARG A 33 -6.91 -0.53 -4.19
C ARG A 33 -6.34 0.43 -3.18
N VAL A 34 -5.35 -0.04 -2.44
CA VAL A 34 -4.47 0.79 -1.62
C VAL A 34 -3.03 0.49 -2.03
N LEU A 35 -2.28 1.53 -2.35
CA LEU A 35 -0.86 1.43 -2.63
C LEU A 35 -0.09 1.64 -1.33
N LEU A 36 0.64 0.61 -0.91
CA LEU A 36 1.48 0.63 0.28
C LEU A 36 2.94 0.75 -0.16
N TYR A 37 3.46 1.98 -0.17
CA TYR A 37 4.87 2.22 -0.47
C TYR A 37 5.73 1.91 0.74
N VAL A 38 6.76 1.11 0.56
CA VAL A 38 7.71 0.72 1.60
C VAL A 38 9.12 1.19 1.25
N ASN A 39 9.91 1.50 2.27
CA ASN A 39 11.34 1.74 2.06
C ASN A 39 12.03 0.44 1.64
N GLU A 40 13.15 0.55 0.92
CA GLU A 40 13.99 -0.58 0.52
C GLU A 40 14.78 -1.21 1.68
N ASP A 41 14.44 -0.86 2.93
CA ASP A 41 15.08 -1.40 4.11
C ASP A 41 14.62 -2.84 4.39
N ALA A 42 15.46 -3.63 5.09
CA ALA A 42 15.17 -5.02 5.44
C ALA A 42 13.88 -5.21 6.27
N LYS A 43 13.28 -4.11 6.74
CA LYS A 43 12.07 -4.10 7.55
C LYS A 43 10.81 -3.73 6.76
N CYS A 44 10.95 -3.31 5.50
CA CYS A 44 9.85 -2.87 4.62
C CYS A 44 8.88 -1.93 5.33
N ILE A 45 9.42 -0.85 5.92
CA ILE A 45 8.63 0.12 6.69
C ILE A 45 7.81 0.97 5.71
N ALA A 46 6.53 1.21 6.04
CA ALA A 46 5.68 2.10 5.26
C ALA A 46 6.32 3.50 5.15
N ALA A 47 6.59 3.91 3.91
CA ALA A 47 7.30 5.14 3.59
C ALA A 47 6.38 6.38 3.58
N ILE A 48 5.09 6.16 3.33
CA ILE A 48 4.04 7.19 3.28
C ILE A 48 2.74 6.64 3.90
N VAL A 49 1.81 7.54 4.23
CA VAL A 49 0.45 7.16 4.65
C VAL A 49 -0.26 6.46 3.48
N PRO A 50 -0.79 5.23 3.65
CA PRO A 50 -1.50 4.54 2.59
C PRO A 50 -2.88 5.17 2.35
N GLU A 51 -3.25 5.32 1.09
CA GLU A 51 -4.52 5.90 0.66
C GLU A 51 -5.21 5.01 -0.37
N ILE A 52 -6.54 5.11 -0.45
CA ILE A 52 -7.34 4.42 -1.47
C ILE A 52 -7.13 5.13 -2.81
N GLY A 53 -6.74 4.38 -3.85
CA GLY A 53 -6.46 4.91 -5.18
C GLY A 53 -5.87 3.91 -6.16
#